data_AF-A0A7Z9DW27-F1
#
_entry.id   AF-A0A7Z9DW27-F1
#
_cell.length_a   1.000
_cell.length_b   1.000
_cell.length_c   1.000
_cell.angle_alpha   90.00
_cell.angle_beta   90.00
_cell.angle_gamma   90.00
#
_symmetry.space_group_name_H-M   'P 1'
#
loop_
_entity.id
_entity.type
_entity.pdbx_description
1 polymer ?
#
loop_
_entity_poly.entity_id
_entity_poly.type
_entity_poly.pdbx_seq_one_letter_code
_entity_poly.pdbx_strand_id
1 'polypeptide(L)'
;MKTDSSIKEYSCYKDKFDSIISQKKINIDRNPENTDAPDKAVWLKISNYKGKKIPTYSFDYQKVKVRDVELRLKNQIENSLKNFSIENENQKSVVEFLKENKILISLLDESLLKIKEIFNESIQELCLDLHEDPEEDIITLFLIVKTNLLPKDGLSRLKRLKNDWLLDKVPPEILSIFSVTIESV
;
A
#
# COMPACT_ATOMS: atom_id res chain seq x y z
N MET A 1 16.06 -2.48 23.22
CA MET A 1 16.14 -1.16 22.57
C MET A 1 15.82 -1.33 21.08
N LYS A 2 14.59 -1.00 20.67
CA LYS A 2 14.21 -0.92 19.25
C LYS A 2 14.27 0.55 18.88
N THR A 3 15.21 0.93 18.02
CA THR A 3 15.23 2.29 17.45
C THR A 3 14.11 2.39 16.42
N ASP A 4 13.22 3.34 16.66
CA ASP A 4 12.06 3.68 15.85
C ASP A 4 12.49 4.07 14.42
N SER A 5 12.18 3.21 13.44
CA SER A 5 12.40 3.44 12.01
C SER A 5 11.66 4.69 11.49
N SER A 6 10.65 5.14 12.24
CA SER A 6 9.87 6.34 11.95
C SER A 6 10.71 7.62 12.03
N ILE A 7 11.78 7.68 12.84
CA ILE A 7 12.56 8.91 13.08
C ILE A 7 13.46 9.28 11.88
N LYS A 8 13.93 8.30 11.10
CA LYS A 8 14.82 8.57 9.94
C LYS A 8 14.09 9.21 8.75
N GLU A 9 12.80 8.90 8.55
CA GLU A 9 12.00 9.45 7.44
C GLU A 9 11.55 10.90 7.66
N TYR A 10 11.61 11.43 8.89
CA TYR A 10 11.34 12.85 9.16
C TYR A 10 12.44 13.81 8.67
N SER A 11 13.66 13.32 8.43
CA SER A 11 14.78 14.20 8.04
C SER A 11 14.58 14.79 6.65
N CYS A 12 14.16 14.00 5.65
CA CYS A 12 14.14 14.46 4.26
C CYS A 12 13.05 15.52 3.96
N TYR A 13 11.93 15.48 4.70
CA TYR A 13 10.86 16.46 4.54
C TYR A 13 11.12 17.75 5.32
N LYS A 14 11.76 17.64 6.49
CA LYS A 14 12.26 18.80 7.22
C LYS A 14 13.26 19.57 6.36
N ASP A 15 14.20 18.88 5.71
CA ASP A 15 15.21 19.53 4.88
C ASP A 15 14.62 20.22 3.64
N LYS A 16 13.61 19.61 3.00
CA LYS A 16 12.95 20.21 1.82
C LYS A 16 12.06 21.40 2.19
N PHE A 17 11.38 21.33 3.34
CA PHE A 17 10.59 22.44 3.86
C PHE A 17 11.50 23.58 4.35
N ASP A 18 12.54 23.27 5.12
CA ASP A 18 13.53 24.23 5.60
C ASP A 18 14.31 24.86 4.44
N SER A 19 14.54 24.13 3.34
CA SER A 19 15.09 24.68 2.09
C SER A 19 14.15 25.71 1.44
N ILE A 20 12.84 25.47 1.44
CA ILE A 20 11.84 26.43 0.90
C ILE A 20 11.76 27.67 1.80
N ILE A 21 11.80 27.48 3.11
CA ILE A 21 11.82 28.56 4.12
C ILE A 21 13.09 29.42 3.97
N SER A 22 14.24 28.78 3.82
CA SER A 22 15.55 29.42 3.63
C SER A 22 15.62 30.18 2.31
N GLN A 23 15.12 29.61 1.21
CA GLN A 23 15.10 30.28 -0.11
C GLN A 23 14.17 31.50 -0.16
N LYS A 24 13.07 31.50 0.61
CA LYS A 24 12.08 32.58 0.60
C LYS A 24 12.24 33.61 1.73
N LYS A 25 13.26 33.50 2.58
CA LYS A 25 13.47 34.34 3.79
C LYS A 25 12.19 34.45 4.65
N ILE A 26 11.47 33.35 4.82
CA ILE A 26 10.24 33.32 5.60
C ILE A 26 10.63 33.14 7.07
N ASN A 27 10.30 34.11 7.92
CA ASN A 27 10.50 33.99 9.36
C ASN A 27 9.32 33.23 9.94
N ILE A 28 9.51 31.98 10.38
CA ILE A 28 8.48 31.21 11.08
C ILE A 28 8.62 31.45 12.57
N ASP A 29 7.69 32.18 13.14
CA ASP A 29 7.51 32.26 14.58
C ASP A 29 6.69 31.05 15.05
N ARG A 30 7.36 30.08 15.69
CA ARG A 30 6.71 28.91 16.31
C ARG A 30 6.48 29.25 17.78
N ASN A 31 5.50 30.10 18.07
CA ASN A 31 5.13 30.39 19.45
C ASN A 31 4.03 29.41 19.94
N PRO A 32 4.34 28.47 20.85
CA PRO A 32 3.38 27.47 21.32
C PRO A 32 2.40 27.98 22.41
N GLU A 33 2.48 29.23 22.84
CA GLU A 33 1.74 29.72 24.04
C GLU A 33 0.31 30.24 23.80
N ASN A 34 -0.33 29.94 22.66
CA ASN A 34 -1.74 30.32 22.47
C ASN A 34 -2.68 29.19 22.92
N THR A 35 -2.99 29.18 24.23
CA THR A 35 -3.70 28.11 24.96
C THR A 35 -5.19 27.93 24.64
N ASP A 36 -5.77 28.78 23.80
CA ASP A 36 -7.18 28.67 23.37
C ASP A 36 -7.36 28.08 21.96
N ALA A 37 -6.26 27.71 21.29
CA ALA A 37 -6.34 27.05 19.99
C ALA A 37 -6.57 25.53 20.19
N PRO A 38 -7.43 24.89 19.38
CA PRO A 38 -7.53 23.43 19.40
C PRO A 38 -6.13 22.85 19.14
N ASP A 39 -5.70 21.91 20.00
CA ASP A 39 -4.36 21.28 20.15
C ASP A 39 -3.61 20.85 18.86
N LYS A 40 -4.20 21.03 17.67
CA LYS A 40 -3.82 20.36 16.41
C LYS A 40 -3.71 21.29 15.20
N ALA A 41 -3.96 22.59 15.31
CA ALA A 41 -3.80 23.53 14.21
C ALA A 41 -2.39 24.15 14.19
N VAL A 42 -1.62 23.92 13.11
CA VAL A 42 -0.36 24.61 12.87
C VAL A 42 -0.65 25.94 12.18
N TRP A 43 -0.45 27.03 12.90
CA TRP A 43 -0.62 28.38 12.35
C TRP A 43 0.72 28.87 11.78
N LEU A 44 0.81 28.98 10.46
CA LEU A 44 1.92 29.68 9.80
C LEU A 44 1.62 31.17 9.79
N LYS A 45 2.14 31.90 10.78
CA LYS A 45 2.06 33.37 10.79
C LYS A 45 3.19 33.92 9.92
N ILE A 46 2.88 34.24 8.66
CA ILE A 46 3.80 34.94 7.76
C ILE A 46 3.73 36.43 8.10
N SER A 47 4.67 36.94 8.88
CA SER A 47 4.72 38.37 9.23
C SER A 47 5.45 39.19 8.17
N ASN A 48 4.74 40.18 7.64
CA ASN A 48 5.19 41.37 6.90
C ASN A 48 6.16 41.19 5.71
N TYR A 49 5.60 41.23 4.50
CA TYR A 49 6.30 41.70 3.30
C TYR A 49 5.67 43.04 2.86
N LYS A 50 6.33 44.16 3.20
CA LYS A 50 6.05 45.52 2.70
C LYS A 50 4.62 46.07 2.89
N GLY A 51 4.05 45.98 4.10
CA GLY A 51 2.84 46.75 4.45
C GLY A 51 1.55 46.35 3.74
N LYS A 52 1.53 45.26 2.96
CA LYS A 52 0.30 44.69 2.41
C LYS A 52 -0.29 43.72 3.43
N LYS A 53 -1.59 43.85 3.73
CA LYS A 53 -2.34 42.84 4.50
C LYS A 53 -2.21 41.49 3.77
N ILE A 54 -1.49 40.55 4.36
CA ILE A 54 -1.40 39.19 3.84
C ILE A 54 -2.61 38.42 4.38
N PRO A 55 -3.40 37.74 3.54
CA PRO A 55 -4.46 36.86 4.01
C PRO A 55 -3.86 35.76 4.90
N THR A 56 -4.45 35.58 6.08
CA THR A 56 -4.11 34.48 6.98
C THR A 56 -4.72 33.20 6.41
N TYR A 57 -3.88 32.21 6.12
CA TYR A 57 -4.34 30.88 5.72
C TYR A 57 -4.22 29.93 6.93
N SER A 58 -5.33 29.33 7.35
CA SER A 58 -5.31 28.17 8.22
C SER A 58 -5.23 26.91 7.35
N PHE A 59 -4.22 26.07 7.62
CA PHE A 59 -4.16 24.73 7.04
C PHE A 59 -4.45 23.73 8.14
N ASP A 60 -5.46 22.90 7.92
CA ASP A 60 -5.71 21.74 8.75
C ASP A 60 -4.66 20.67 8.44
N TYR A 61 -3.60 20.64 9.26
CA TYR A 61 -2.45 19.76 9.10
C TYR A 61 -2.84 18.28 9.15
N GLN A 62 -3.92 17.94 9.85
CA GLN A 62 -4.40 16.56 9.93
C GLN A 62 -4.99 16.12 8.59
N LYS A 63 -5.75 17.00 7.94
CA LYS A 63 -6.36 16.74 6.64
C LYS A 63 -5.33 16.56 5.51
N VAL A 64 -4.20 17.27 5.58
CA VAL A 64 -3.09 17.09 4.63
C VAL A 64 -2.41 15.73 4.84
N LYS A 65 -2.14 15.36 6.10
CA LYS A 65 -1.48 14.09 6.44
C LYS A 65 -2.29 12.85 6.03
N VAL A 66 -3.61 12.90 6.17
CA VAL A 66 -4.51 11.79 5.78
C VAL A 66 -4.50 11.56 4.26
N ARG A 67 -4.61 12.65 3.48
CA ARG A 67 -4.59 12.56 2.00
C ARG A 67 -3.29 11.98 1.46
N ASP A 68 -2.16 12.35 2.04
CA ASP A 68 -0.86 11.83 1.59
C ASP A 68 -0.72 10.32 1.84
N VAL A 69 -1.27 9.82 2.96
CA VAL A 69 -1.24 8.39 3.29
C VAL A 69 -2.16 7.60 2.36
N GLU A 70 -3.37 8.10 2.10
CA GLU A 70 -4.32 7.46 1.18
C GLU A 70 -3.77 7.39 -0.25
N LEU A 71 -3.14 8.47 -0.72
CA LEU A 71 -2.54 8.53 -2.05
C LEU A 71 -1.38 7.53 -2.18
N ARG A 72 -0.53 7.39 -1.14
CA ARG A 72 0.55 6.41 -1.14
C ARG A 72 0.02 4.98 -1.20
N LEU A 73 -0.98 4.66 -0.38
CA LEU A 73 -1.59 3.33 -0.37
C LEU A 73 -2.22 3.02 -1.73
N LYS A 74 -2.97 3.97 -2.29
CA LYS A 74 -3.56 3.84 -3.62
C LYS A 74 -2.50 3.55 -4.68
N ASN A 75 -1.42 4.33 -4.72
CA ASN A 75 -0.32 4.11 -5.66
C ASN A 75 0.37 2.76 -5.45
N GLN A 76 0.49 2.30 -4.20
CA GLN A 76 1.08 1.00 -3.90
C GLN A 76 0.20 -0.13 -4.44
N ILE A 77 -1.11 -0.10 -4.17
CA ILE A 77 -2.08 -1.06 -4.71
C ILE A 77 -2.02 -1.06 -6.24
N GLU A 78 -2.13 0.12 -6.87
CA GLU A 78 -2.06 0.24 -8.34
C GLU A 78 -0.76 -0.32 -8.91
N ASN A 79 0.38 -0.13 -8.23
CA ASN A 79 1.65 -0.67 -8.67
C ASN A 79 1.71 -2.20 -8.54
N SER A 80 1.24 -2.77 -7.44
CA SER A 80 1.19 -4.22 -7.25
C SER A 80 0.25 -4.88 -8.28
N LEU A 81 -0.90 -4.26 -8.56
CA LEU A 81 -1.91 -4.78 -9.50
C LEU A 81 -1.47 -4.74 -10.97
N LYS A 82 -0.43 -4.00 -11.36
CA LYS A 82 0.04 -3.93 -12.77
C LYS A 82 0.46 -5.27 -13.36
N ASN A 83 0.85 -6.23 -12.53
CA ASN A 83 1.31 -7.54 -12.97
C ASN A 83 0.20 -8.60 -13.00
N PHE A 84 -1.04 -8.20 -12.70
CA PHE A 84 -2.18 -9.10 -12.57
C PHE A 84 -3.32 -8.64 -13.46
N SER A 85 -3.93 -9.60 -14.15
CA SER A 85 -5.21 -9.40 -14.80
C SER A 85 -6.32 -9.54 -13.77
N ILE A 86 -7.34 -8.69 -13.86
CA ILE A 86 -8.51 -8.74 -13.00
C ILE A 86 -9.72 -8.56 -13.90
N GLU A 87 -10.76 -9.37 -13.69
CA GLU A 87 -12.02 -9.17 -14.40
C GLU A 87 -12.62 -7.81 -14.03
N ASN A 88 -13.16 -7.10 -15.02
CA ASN A 88 -13.61 -5.71 -14.84
C ASN A 88 -14.66 -5.57 -13.73
N GLU A 89 -15.53 -6.57 -13.57
CA GLU A 89 -16.52 -6.63 -12.50
C GLU A 89 -15.90 -6.75 -11.10
N ASN A 90 -14.78 -7.47 -10.97
CA ASN A 90 -14.12 -7.73 -9.69
C ASN A 90 -13.06 -6.69 -9.32
N GLN A 91 -12.65 -5.83 -10.27
CA GLN A 91 -11.58 -4.86 -10.06
C GLN A 91 -11.83 -3.93 -8.86
N LYS A 92 -13.06 -3.44 -8.71
CA LYS A 92 -13.41 -2.54 -7.59
C LYS A 92 -13.33 -3.28 -6.26
N SER A 93 -13.91 -4.48 -6.18
CA SER A 93 -13.97 -5.30 -4.97
C SER A 93 -12.57 -5.73 -4.52
N VAL A 94 -11.69 -6.13 -5.45
CA VAL A 94 -10.29 -6.46 -5.15
C VAL A 94 -9.55 -5.26 -4.55
N VAL A 95 -9.72 -4.07 -5.11
CA VAL A 95 -9.07 -2.85 -4.58
C VAL A 95 -9.57 -2.50 -3.19
N GLU A 96 -10.87 -2.64 -2.93
CA GLU A 96 -11.46 -2.40 -1.60
C GLU A 96 -10.94 -3.43 -0.59
N PHE A 97 -10.95 -4.72 -0.96
CA PHE A 97 -10.41 -5.80 -0.14
C PHE A 97 -8.93 -5.60 0.23
N LEU A 98 -8.10 -5.15 -0.70
CA LEU A 98 -6.68 -4.85 -0.46
C LEU A 98 -6.45 -3.62 0.44
N LYS A 99 -7.36 -2.64 0.43
CA LYS A 99 -7.28 -1.49 1.34
C LYS A 99 -7.55 -1.89 2.79
N GLU A 100 -8.46 -2.84 2.97
CA GLU A 100 -8.80 -3.42 4.28
C GLU A 100 -7.69 -4.38 4.75
N ASN A 101 -7.15 -5.17 3.84
CA ASN A 101 -6.14 -6.20 4.10
C ASN A 101 -4.76 -5.81 3.57
N LYS A 102 -4.21 -4.69 4.05
CA LYS A 102 -2.97 -4.07 3.52
C LYS A 102 -1.75 -5.00 3.48
N ILE A 103 -1.69 -6.01 4.35
CA ILE A 103 -0.62 -7.00 4.38
C ILE A 103 -0.55 -7.84 3.10
N LEU A 104 -1.69 -8.02 2.42
CA LEU A 104 -1.75 -8.73 1.14
C LEU A 104 -1.01 -7.99 0.03
N ILE A 105 -0.84 -6.68 0.11
CA ILE A 105 -0.15 -5.90 -0.93
C ILE A 105 1.32 -6.35 -1.03
N SER A 106 2.02 -6.43 0.10
CA SER A 106 3.39 -6.95 0.14
C SER A 106 3.45 -8.44 -0.21
N LEU A 107 2.41 -9.20 0.15
CA LEU A 107 2.33 -10.62 -0.17
C LEU A 107 2.16 -10.85 -1.69
N LEU A 108 1.40 -10.00 -2.38
CA LEU A 108 1.23 -10.06 -3.82
C LEU A 108 2.57 -9.81 -4.53
N ASP A 109 3.33 -8.80 -4.09
CA ASP A 109 4.67 -8.53 -4.64
C ASP A 109 5.62 -9.73 -4.42
N GLU A 110 5.58 -10.35 -3.24
CA GLU A 110 6.38 -11.54 -2.92
C GLU A 110 5.95 -12.76 -3.74
N SER A 111 4.63 -12.99 -3.84
CA SER A 111 4.04 -14.10 -4.59
C SER A 111 4.46 -14.07 -6.06
N LEU A 112 4.53 -12.87 -6.66
CA LEU A 112 4.97 -12.68 -8.03
C LEU A 112 6.41 -13.18 -8.23
N LEU A 113 7.31 -12.89 -7.29
CA LEU A 113 8.70 -13.35 -7.33
C LEU A 113 8.75 -14.88 -7.21
N LYS A 114 8.00 -15.46 -6.27
CA LYS A 114 7.99 -16.91 -6.02
C LYS A 114 7.37 -17.71 -7.15
N ILE A 115 6.32 -17.19 -7.75
CA ILE A 115 5.68 -17.83 -8.90
C ILE A 115 6.59 -17.77 -10.11
N LYS A 116 7.26 -16.64 -10.38
CA LYS A 116 8.26 -16.55 -11.45
C LYS A 116 9.43 -17.51 -11.22
N GLU A 117 9.91 -17.65 -9.99
CA GLU A 117 10.98 -18.59 -9.62
C GLU A 117 10.60 -20.05 -9.94
N ILE A 118 9.36 -20.45 -9.67
CA ILE A 118 8.91 -21.85 -9.78
C ILE A 118 8.33 -22.18 -11.16
N PHE A 119 7.53 -21.28 -11.73
CA PHE A 119 6.82 -21.50 -13.00
C PHE A 119 7.60 -20.98 -14.21
N ASN A 120 8.54 -20.06 -14.03
CA ASN A 120 9.40 -19.52 -15.09
C ASN A 120 8.60 -19.09 -16.34
N GLU A 121 9.06 -19.45 -17.54
CA GLU A 121 8.45 -19.15 -18.83
C GLU A 121 7.11 -19.88 -19.08
N SER A 122 6.69 -20.76 -18.17
CA SER A 122 5.42 -21.49 -18.31
C SER A 122 4.20 -20.66 -17.89
N ILE A 123 4.39 -19.46 -17.34
CA ILE A 123 3.31 -18.54 -16.96
C ILE A 123 2.79 -17.86 -18.23
N GLN A 124 1.51 -18.04 -18.53
CA GLN A 124 0.83 -17.27 -19.57
C GLN A 124 0.26 -15.97 -18.99
N GLU A 125 -0.39 -16.07 -17.83
CA GLU A 125 -1.09 -14.96 -17.19
C GLU A 125 -1.19 -15.19 -15.68
N LEU A 126 -1.22 -14.11 -14.91
CA LEU A 126 -1.55 -14.13 -13.48
C LEU A 126 -2.84 -13.36 -13.29
N CYS A 127 -3.85 -14.00 -12.72
CA CYS A 127 -5.14 -13.36 -12.45
C CYS A 127 -5.36 -13.21 -10.95
N LEU A 128 -6.06 -12.16 -10.57
CA LEU A 128 -6.63 -12.03 -9.24
C LEU A 128 -8.14 -12.14 -9.34
N ASP A 129 -8.71 -12.93 -8.44
CA ASP A 129 -10.14 -13.13 -8.33
C ASP A 129 -10.56 -13.09 -6.86
N LEU A 130 -11.73 -12.54 -6.57
CA LEU A 130 -12.24 -12.41 -5.21
C LEU A 130 -13.47 -13.30 -5.09
N HIS A 131 -13.40 -14.29 -4.20
CA HIS A 131 -14.49 -15.22 -3.96
C HIS A 131 -15.10 -14.97 -2.59
N GLU A 132 -16.43 -14.98 -2.52
CA GLU A 132 -17.19 -14.88 -1.28
C GLU A 132 -17.91 -16.20 -1.07
N ASP A 133 -17.60 -16.88 0.04
CA ASP A 133 -18.32 -18.09 0.44
C ASP A 133 -19.60 -17.68 1.20
N PRO A 134 -20.80 -17.93 0.64
CA PRO A 134 -22.05 -17.53 1.26
C PRO A 134 -22.40 -18.33 2.52
N GLU A 135 -21.76 -19.49 2.75
CA GLU A 135 -22.01 -20.33 3.93
C GLU A 135 -21.13 -19.92 5.12
N GLU A 136 -19.89 -19.51 4.85
CA GLU A 136 -18.91 -19.18 5.90
C GLU A 136 -18.76 -17.68 6.17
N ASP A 137 -19.34 -16.79 5.35
CA ASP A 137 -19.15 -15.33 5.40
C ASP A 137 -17.65 -14.96 5.30
N ILE A 138 -16.92 -15.71 4.47
CA ILE A 138 -15.48 -15.55 4.25
C ILE A 138 -15.23 -15.07 2.83
N ILE A 139 -14.49 -13.97 2.72
CA ILE A 139 -13.99 -13.45 1.46
C ILE A 139 -12.53 -13.86 1.29
N THR A 140 -12.23 -14.54 0.18
CA THR A 140 -10.89 -15.04 -0.16
C THR A 140 -10.40 -14.42 -1.47
N LEU A 141 -9.19 -13.86 -1.44
CA LEU A 141 -8.48 -13.44 -2.64
C LEU A 141 -7.71 -14.62 -3.24
N PHE A 142 -8.10 -15.04 -4.43
CA PHE A 142 -7.42 -16.04 -5.22
C PHE A 142 -6.43 -15.40 -6.18
N LEU A 143 -5.20 -15.92 -6.15
CA LEU A 143 -4.21 -15.68 -7.18
C LEU A 143 -4.13 -16.91 -8.08
N ILE A 144 -4.54 -16.74 -9.32
CA ILE A 144 -4.67 -17.80 -10.31
C ILE A 144 -3.48 -17.73 -11.26
N VAL A 145 -2.69 -18.80 -11.31
CA VAL A 145 -1.57 -18.94 -12.24
C VAL A 145 -2.05 -19.69 -13.48
N LYS A 146 -2.28 -18.96 -14.57
CA LYS A 146 -2.59 -19.57 -15.87
C LYS A 146 -1.31 -20.02 -16.56
N THR A 147 -1.25 -21.28 -16.95
CA THR A 147 -0.03 -21.92 -17.43
C THR A 147 -0.29 -22.86 -18.61
N ASN A 148 0.71 -23.01 -19.47
CA ASN A 148 0.72 -23.99 -20.57
C ASN A 148 1.17 -25.39 -20.14
N LEU A 149 1.44 -25.60 -18.85
CA LEU A 149 1.85 -26.90 -18.33
C LEU A 149 0.68 -27.87 -18.33
N LEU A 150 0.98 -29.15 -18.55
CA LEU A 150 0.01 -30.20 -18.29
C LEU A 150 -0.46 -30.16 -16.83
N PRO A 151 -1.73 -30.52 -16.54
CA PRO A 151 -2.29 -30.44 -15.18
C PRO A 151 -1.43 -31.12 -14.11
N LYS A 152 -0.79 -32.26 -14.44
CA LYS A 152 0.10 -32.97 -13.53
C LYS A 152 1.34 -32.16 -13.15
N ASP A 153 1.97 -31.51 -14.13
CA ASP A 153 3.18 -30.72 -13.92
C ASP A 153 2.87 -29.39 -13.24
N GLY A 154 1.76 -28.74 -13.64
CA GLY A 154 1.23 -27.56 -12.96
C GLY A 154 0.96 -27.84 -11.49
N LEU A 155 0.28 -28.95 -11.18
CA LEU A 155 -0.02 -29.34 -9.80
C LEU A 155 1.26 -29.64 -9.00
N SER A 156 2.26 -30.26 -9.63
CA SER A 156 3.57 -30.48 -9.00
C SER A 156 4.25 -29.16 -8.64
N ARG A 157 4.21 -28.15 -9.53
CA ARG A 157 4.77 -26.83 -9.28
C ARG A 157 3.98 -26.06 -8.22
N LEU A 158 2.65 -26.14 -8.22
CA LEU A 158 1.81 -25.56 -7.18
C LEU A 158 2.12 -26.16 -5.80
N LYS A 159 2.25 -27.49 -5.71
CA LYS A 159 2.64 -28.16 -4.46
C LYS A 159 4.00 -27.66 -3.97
N ARG A 160 4.97 -27.52 -4.87
CA ARG A 160 6.27 -26.95 -4.53
C ARG A 160 6.16 -25.50 -4.05
N LEU A 161 5.39 -24.66 -4.72
CA LEU A 161 5.14 -23.27 -4.29
C LEU A 161 4.51 -23.22 -2.89
N LYS A 162 3.55 -24.11 -2.62
CA LYS A 162 2.90 -24.19 -1.30
C LYS A 162 3.88 -24.62 -0.21
N ASN A 163 4.69 -25.65 -0.46
CA ASN A 163 5.62 -26.18 0.53
C ASN A 163 6.82 -25.26 0.77
N ASP A 164 7.43 -24.73 -0.29
CA ASP A 164 8.68 -23.95 -0.19
C ASP A 164 8.44 -22.54 0.37
N TRP A 165 7.21 -22.03 0.28
CA TRP A 165 6.89 -20.64 0.61
C TRP A 165 5.58 -20.49 1.37
N LEU A 166 4.45 -20.86 0.78
CA LEU A 166 3.13 -20.46 1.30
C LEU A 166 2.88 -21.00 2.72
N LEU A 167 3.18 -22.27 2.98
CA LEU A 167 2.91 -22.92 4.26
C LEU A 167 3.93 -22.55 5.35
N ASP A 168 5.17 -22.24 4.96
CA ASP A 168 6.27 -22.01 5.90
C ASP A 168 6.47 -20.53 6.25
N LYS A 169 6.11 -19.61 5.34
CA LYS A 169 6.42 -18.18 5.46
C LYS A 169 5.19 -17.30 5.66
N VAL A 170 4.00 -17.77 5.32
CA VAL A 170 2.78 -16.99 5.41
C VAL A 170 1.99 -17.38 6.66
N PRO A 171 1.65 -16.41 7.54
CA PRO A 171 0.80 -16.65 8.70
C PRO A 171 -0.52 -17.35 8.35
N PRO A 172 -1.00 -18.32 9.17
CA PRO A 172 -2.26 -19.03 8.92
C PRO A 172 -3.48 -18.12 8.76
N GLU A 173 -3.52 -16.98 9.46
CA GLU A 173 -4.62 -16.01 9.39
C GLU A 173 -4.67 -15.29 8.04
N ILE A 174 -3.56 -15.26 7.31
CA ILE A 174 -3.52 -14.74 5.95
C ILE A 174 -3.96 -15.82 4.97
N LEU A 175 -3.62 -17.09 5.23
CA LEU A 175 -4.03 -18.22 4.40
C LEU A 175 -5.54 -18.46 4.39
N SER A 176 -6.28 -17.98 5.39
CA SER A 176 -7.74 -18.01 5.38
C SER A 176 -8.39 -16.97 4.45
N ILE A 177 -7.63 -15.97 4.01
CA ILE A 177 -8.14 -14.88 3.14
C ILE A 177 -7.35 -14.76 1.82
N PHE A 178 -6.33 -15.58 1.62
CA PHE A 178 -5.47 -15.58 0.45
C PHE A 178 -5.13 -16.99 0.02
N SER A 179 -5.36 -17.30 -1.26
CA SER A 179 -5.10 -18.61 -1.83
C SER A 179 -4.41 -18.51 -3.18
N VAL A 180 -3.60 -19.52 -3.51
CA VAL A 180 -2.97 -19.66 -4.82
C VAL A 180 -3.47 -20.93 -5.49
N THR A 181 -3.93 -20.79 -6.73
CA THR A 181 -4.41 -21.89 -7.57
C THR A 181 -3.77 -21.82 -8.97
N ILE A 182 -4.00 -22.86 -9.75
CA ILE A 182 -3.49 -22.97 -11.12
C ILE A 182 -4.64 -23.27 -12.08
N GLU A 183 -4.51 -22.79 -13.31
CA GLU A 183 -5.41 -23.12 -14.41
C GLU A 183 -4.55 -23.47 -15.62
N SER A 184 -4.80 -24.64 -16.21
CA SER A 184 -4.13 -25.07 -17.44
C SER A 184 -4.92 -24.53 -18.61
N VAL A 185 -4.26 -23.81 -19.51
CA VAL A 185 -4.86 -23.19 -20.71
C VAL A 185 -4.36 -23.86 -21.97
#